data_AF-A0A1I5PNC5-F1
#
_entry.id   AF-A0A1I5PNC5-F1
#
_cell.length_a   1.000
_cell.length_b   1.000
_cell.length_c   1.000
_cell.angle_alpha   90.00
_cell.angle_beta   90.00
_cell.angle_gamma   90.00
#
_symmetry.space_group_name_H-M   'P 1'
#
loop_
_entity.id
_entity.type
_entity.pdbx_description
1 polymer ?
#
loop_
_entity_poly.entity_id
_entity_poly.type
_entity_poly.pdbx_seq_one_letter_code
_entity_poly.pdbx_strand_id
1 'polypeptide(L)'
;MKPTEKVTDSQKQQVIQLLQTKASERAIEEQTKLSRRQIRKIKQEVKETNDGNPLVYDHQTTMTRATAIAELVKLSTRPGGVRRSEMWPVLREFYGLRLDRNKGTWVLDMTDSQYQYLKKQVTKEASAKGKEALFIPEWLPRQAPVAANDTLVSMAGCLHDRAQEYASEFMSLFPSASRKHVFTELVSLAFKQASAEPVEIKCQRNAETAELLQGRLGHLARRPAANDAPTVKTDVELDRLCL
;
A
#
# COMPACT_ATOMS: atom_id res chain seq x y z
N MET A 1 10.41 -14.72 39.50
CA MET A 1 9.92 -14.44 38.13
C MET A 1 10.79 -15.25 37.16
N LYS A 2 10.23 -16.25 36.46
CA LYS A 2 10.98 -17.02 35.45
C LYS A 2 10.91 -16.28 34.10
N PRO A 3 12.02 -16.16 33.36
CA PRO A 3 12.05 -15.45 32.08
C PRO A 3 11.21 -16.20 31.04
N THR A 4 10.35 -15.46 30.34
CA THR A 4 9.60 -15.95 29.18
C THR A 4 10.54 -15.95 27.97
N GLU A 5 11.29 -17.03 27.79
CA GLU A 5 12.02 -17.27 26.54
C GLU A 5 11.04 -17.26 25.35
N LYS A 6 11.27 -16.34 24.42
CA LYS A 6 10.54 -16.27 23.16
C LYS A 6 10.90 -17.50 22.33
N VAL A 7 9.90 -18.30 21.98
CA VAL A 7 10.06 -19.46 21.08
C VAL A 7 10.58 -18.96 19.74
N THR A 8 11.73 -19.48 19.30
CA THR A 8 12.32 -19.12 17.99
C THR A 8 11.58 -19.81 16.84
N ASP A 9 11.57 -19.20 15.66
CA ASP A 9 10.84 -19.73 14.51
C ASP A 9 11.36 -21.10 14.04
N SER A 10 12.65 -21.38 14.26
CA SER A 10 13.25 -22.70 14.04
C SER A 10 12.66 -23.77 14.98
N GLN A 11 12.40 -23.43 16.24
CA GLN A 11 11.81 -24.35 17.20
C GLN A 11 10.33 -24.60 16.90
N LYS A 12 9.60 -23.59 16.40
CA LYS A 12 8.22 -23.76 15.94
C LYS A 12 8.12 -24.73 14.77
N GLN A 13 9.00 -24.59 13.77
CA GLN A 13 9.02 -25.48 12.60
C GLN A 13 9.32 -26.94 12.98
N GLN A 14 10.24 -27.17 13.92
CA GLN A 14 10.52 -28.51 14.45
C GLN A 14 9.31 -29.12 15.17
N VAL A 15 8.60 -28.34 16.01
CA VAL A 15 7.35 -28.80 16.65
C VAL A 15 6.29 -29.15 15.61
N ILE A 16 6.13 -28.35 14.56
CA ILE A 16 5.16 -28.60 13.48
C ILE A 16 5.48 -29.91 12.76
N GLN A 17 6.75 -30.16 12.40
CA GLN A 17 7.19 -31.42 11.77
C GLN A 17 6.92 -32.64 12.67
N LEU A 18 7.18 -32.53 13.97
CA LEU A 18 6.94 -33.63 14.92
C LEU A 18 5.44 -33.87 15.20
N LEU A 19 4.61 -32.84 15.10
CA LEU A 19 3.15 -32.99 15.16
C LEU A 19 2.60 -33.71 13.92
N GLN A 20 3.17 -33.45 12.73
CA GLN A 20 2.80 -34.12 11.48
C GLN A 20 3.14 -35.63 11.50
N THR A 21 4.22 -36.03 12.17
CA THR A 21 4.61 -37.45 12.36
C THR A 21 3.83 -38.16 13.48
N LYS A 22 2.80 -37.53 14.05
CA LYS A 22 1.98 -38.04 15.18
C LYS A 22 2.78 -38.37 16.45
N ALA A 23 3.91 -37.69 16.68
CA ALA A 23 4.68 -37.87 17.91
C ALA A 23 3.89 -37.40 19.15
N SER A 24 4.11 -38.07 20.29
CA SER A 24 3.45 -37.68 21.56
C SER A 24 3.99 -36.36 22.09
N GLU A 25 3.17 -35.59 22.83
CA GLU A 25 3.59 -34.29 23.41
C GLU A 25 4.82 -34.43 24.33
N ARG A 26 5.04 -35.62 24.92
CA ARG A 26 6.24 -35.93 25.73
C ARG A 26 7.49 -36.08 24.86
N ALA A 27 7.39 -36.77 23.73
CA ALA A 27 8.49 -36.92 22.79
C ALA A 27 8.89 -35.58 22.15
N ILE A 28 7.91 -34.70 21.90
CA ILE A 28 8.16 -33.35 21.37
C ILE A 28 8.87 -32.49 22.41
N GLU A 29 8.49 -32.57 23.69
CA GLU A 29 9.15 -31.88 24.80
C GLU A 29 10.62 -32.31 24.94
N GLU A 30 10.91 -33.61 24.87
CA GLU A 30 12.29 -34.14 24.95
C GLU A 30 13.17 -33.65 23.80
N GLN A 31 12.63 -33.57 22.58
CA GLN A 31 13.40 -33.16 21.40
C GLN A 31 13.55 -31.64 21.27
N THR A 32 12.51 -30.88 21.59
CA THR A 32 12.48 -29.42 21.36
C THR A 32 12.84 -28.60 22.59
N LYS A 33 12.90 -29.23 23.77
CA LYS A 33 13.09 -28.59 25.09
C LYS A 33 12.07 -27.49 25.40
N LEU A 34 10.97 -27.43 24.65
CA LEU A 34 9.88 -26.48 24.88
C LEU A 34 8.91 -27.02 25.93
N SER A 35 8.35 -26.11 26.73
CA SER A 35 7.33 -26.50 27.70
C SER A 35 6.08 -27.02 27.00
N ARG A 36 5.38 -27.98 27.62
CA ARG A 36 4.08 -28.49 27.12
C ARG A 36 3.07 -27.38 26.83
N ARG A 37 3.11 -26.27 27.58
CA ARG A 37 2.23 -25.10 27.36
C ARG A 37 2.55 -24.41 26.02
N GLN A 38 3.83 -24.27 25.67
CA GLN A 38 4.26 -23.71 24.38
C GLN A 38 3.92 -24.66 23.22
N ILE A 39 4.13 -25.97 23.40
CA ILE A 39 3.78 -26.98 22.39
C ILE A 39 2.26 -26.99 22.12
N ARG A 40 1.43 -26.92 23.17
CA ARG A 40 -0.04 -26.84 23.03
C ARG A 40 -0.48 -25.57 22.32
N LYS A 41 0.17 -24.43 22.60
CA LYS A 41 -0.10 -23.17 21.91
C LYS A 41 0.19 -23.29 20.41
N ILE A 42 1.34 -23.85 20.04
CA ILE A 42 1.71 -24.09 18.64
C ILE A 42 0.73 -25.08 17.98
N LYS A 43 0.35 -26.16 18.68
CA LYS A 43 -0.62 -27.15 18.19
C LYS A 43 -2.00 -26.53 17.93
N GLN A 44 -2.41 -25.57 18.76
CA GLN A 44 -3.66 -24.83 18.59
C GLN A 44 -3.57 -23.85 17.41
N GLU A 45 -2.47 -23.11 17.29
CA GLU A 45 -2.19 -22.24 16.13
C GLU A 45 -2.23 -23.04 14.81
N VAL A 46 -1.67 -24.26 14.79
CA VAL A 46 -1.69 -25.16 13.61
C VAL A 46 -3.09 -25.68 13.30
N LYS A 47 -3.90 -25.98 14.33
CA LYS A 47 -5.30 -26.42 14.15
C LYS A 47 -6.19 -25.30 13.63
N GLU A 48 -6.00 -24.07 14.10
CA GLU A 48 -6.74 -22.89 13.62
C GLU A 48 -6.44 -22.58 12.15
N THR A 49 -5.26 -22.95 11.64
CA THR A 49 -4.93 -22.87 10.20
C THR A 49 -5.44 -24.05 9.36
N ASN A 50 -5.79 -25.18 9.98
CA ASN A 50 -6.29 -26.39 9.32
C ASN A 50 -7.77 -26.62 9.67
N ASP A 51 -8.62 -25.63 9.39
CA ASP A 51 -10.04 -25.91 9.21
C ASP A 51 -10.15 -26.84 8.01
N GLY A 52 -10.62 -28.07 8.24
CA GLY A 52 -10.63 -29.21 7.29
C GLY A 52 -11.51 -29.02 6.06
N ASN A 53 -11.43 -27.86 5.42
CA ASN A 53 -12.12 -27.50 4.20
C ASN A 53 -11.30 -28.03 3.00
N PRO A 54 -11.86 -28.95 2.18
CA PRO A 54 -11.17 -29.58 1.06
C PRO A 54 -10.83 -28.62 -0.09
N LEU A 55 -11.18 -27.33 0.02
CA LEU A 55 -10.84 -26.27 -0.94
C LEU A 55 -9.72 -25.34 -0.44
N VAL A 56 -9.10 -25.62 0.71
CA VAL A 56 -7.94 -24.86 1.19
C VAL A 56 -6.75 -25.26 0.33
N TYR A 57 -6.39 -24.37 -0.61
CA TYR A 57 -5.10 -24.43 -1.27
C TYR A 57 -4.03 -24.39 -0.18
N ASP A 58 -3.14 -25.37 -0.17
CA ASP A 58 -2.01 -25.37 0.75
C ASP A 58 -1.22 -24.07 0.52
N HIS A 59 -1.32 -23.12 1.45
CA HIS A 59 -0.71 -21.79 1.34
C HIS A 59 0.79 -21.81 1.68
N GLN A 60 1.35 -23.02 1.81
CA GLN A 60 2.72 -23.30 2.20
C GLN A 60 3.69 -23.14 1.02
N THR A 61 4.95 -22.89 1.36
CA THR A 61 6.05 -22.77 0.41
C THR A 61 6.33 -24.12 -0.23
N THR A 62 6.10 -24.25 -1.54
CA THR A 62 6.33 -25.48 -2.31
C THR A 62 7.61 -25.41 -3.16
N MET A 63 8.15 -24.21 -3.37
CA MET A 63 9.30 -23.99 -4.24
C MET A 63 10.59 -23.72 -3.45
N THR A 64 11.70 -24.33 -3.87
CA THR A 64 13.02 -24.01 -3.30
C THR A 64 13.52 -22.67 -3.82
N ARG A 65 14.42 -22.03 -3.06
CA ARG A 65 15.05 -20.77 -3.48
C ARG A 65 15.80 -20.88 -4.81
N ALA A 66 16.51 -21.98 -5.03
CA ALA A 66 17.27 -22.20 -6.27
C ALA A 66 16.32 -22.29 -7.48
N THR A 67 15.21 -23.02 -7.33
CA THR A 67 14.15 -23.12 -8.35
C THR A 67 13.52 -21.76 -8.62
N ALA A 68 13.17 -21.00 -7.58
CA ALA A 68 12.57 -19.68 -7.73
C ALA A 68 13.48 -18.71 -8.47
N ILE A 69 14.77 -18.68 -8.14
CA ILE A 69 15.76 -17.85 -8.86
C ILE A 69 15.83 -18.29 -10.32
N ALA A 70 15.91 -19.60 -10.60
CA ALA A 70 15.99 -20.10 -11.97
C ALA A 70 14.76 -19.70 -12.81
N GLU A 71 13.55 -19.83 -12.29
CA GLU A 71 12.31 -19.43 -12.98
C GLU A 71 12.25 -17.91 -13.20
N LEU A 72 12.61 -17.12 -12.19
CA LEU A 72 12.64 -15.66 -12.32
C LEU A 72 13.71 -15.18 -13.30
N VAL A 73 14.85 -15.87 -13.43
CA VAL A 73 15.85 -15.59 -14.48
C VAL A 73 15.24 -15.84 -15.86
N LYS A 74 14.51 -16.95 -16.06
CA LYS A 74 13.84 -17.22 -17.35
C LYS A 74 12.82 -16.13 -17.71
N LEU A 75 12.09 -15.62 -16.73
CA LEU A 75 11.09 -14.57 -16.92
C LEU A 75 11.74 -13.20 -17.22
N SER A 76 12.71 -12.80 -16.39
CA SER A 76 13.32 -11.46 -16.45
C SER A 76 14.29 -11.25 -17.62
N THR A 77 14.85 -12.31 -18.19
CA THR A 77 15.79 -12.23 -19.33
C THR A 77 15.10 -12.25 -20.69
N ARG A 78 13.77 -12.22 -20.74
CA ARG A 78 12.99 -12.10 -21.98
C ARG A 78 13.18 -10.70 -22.59
N PRO A 79 13.03 -10.53 -23.92
CA PRO A 79 13.14 -9.21 -24.55
C PRO A 79 12.21 -8.15 -23.95
N GLY A 80 11.00 -8.55 -23.53
CA GLY A 80 10.02 -7.65 -22.91
C GLY A 80 10.14 -7.48 -21.39
N GLY A 81 11.18 -8.05 -20.76
CA GLY A 81 11.33 -8.12 -19.31
C GLY A 81 10.16 -8.82 -18.61
N VAL A 82 10.11 -8.67 -17.28
CA VAL A 82 9.06 -9.25 -16.43
C VAL A 82 8.37 -8.19 -15.56
N ARG A 83 7.05 -8.27 -15.46
CA ARG A 83 6.23 -7.50 -14.51
C ARG A 83 6.04 -8.25 -13.20
N ARG A 84 5.68 -7.55 -12.12
CA ARG A 84 5.46 -8.18 -10.81
C ARG A 84 4.29 -9.16 -10.84
N SER A 85 3.24 -8.84 -11.60
CA SER A 85 2.08 -9.70 -11.86
C SER A 85 2.49 -11.04 -12.49
N GLU A 86 3.44 -11.04 -13.40
CA GLU A 86 3.97 -12.25 -14.05
C GLU A 86 4.88 -13.06 -13.12
N MET A 87 5.54 -12.41 -12.16
CA MET A 87 6.33 -13.10 -11.12
C MET A 87 5.44 -13.73 -10.04
N TRP A 88 4.17 -13.35 -9.95
CA TRP A 88 3.28 -13.71 -8.85
C TRP A 88 3.18 -15.22 -8.60
N PRO A 89 3.05 -16.11 -9.61
CA PRO A 89 3.00 -17.55 -9.36
C PRO A 89 4.26 -18.07 -8.66
N VAL A 90 5.44 -17.63 -9.13
CA VAL A 90 6.74 -18.03 -8.55
C VAL A 90 6.89 -17.48 -7.13
N LEU A 91 6.51 -16.21 -6.92
CA LEU A 91 6.58 -15.59 -5.60
C LEU A 91 5.63 -16.27 -4.60
N ARG A 92 4.42 -16.64 -5.05
CA ARG A 92 3.43 -17.34 -4.22
C ARG A 92 3.93 -18.73 -3.83
N GLU A 93 4.51 -19.49 -4.76
CA GLU A 93 5.04 -20.82 -4.47
C GLU A 93 6.30 -20.78 -3.59
N PHE A 94 7.10 -19.72 -3.71
CA PHE A 94 8.33 -19.57 -2.92
C PHE A 94 8.11 -19.00 -1.52
N TYR A 95 7.24 -17.99 -1.37
CA TYR A 95 7.00 -17.31 -0.10
C TYR A 95 5.70 -17.74 0.60
N GLY A 96 4.75 -18.33 -0.12
CA GLY A 96 3.43 -18.62 0.43
C GLY A 96 2.56 -17.37 0.59
N LEU A 97 1.41 -17.55 1.24
CA LEU A 97 0.46 -16.48 1.53
C LEU A 97 0.19 -16.38 3.03
N ARG A 98 -0.07 -15.16 3.49
CA ARG A 98 -0.53 -14.85 4.85
C ARG A 98 -1.78 -13.97 4.80
N LEU A 99 -2.64 -14.10 5.80
CA LEU A 99 -3.81 -13.25 5.95
C LEU A 99 -3.40 -11.88 6.51
N ASP A 100 -3.63 -10.80 5.76
CA ASP A 100 -3.53 -9.43 6.27
C ASP A 100 -4.78 -9.13 7.11
N ARG A 101 -4.63 -9.17 8.44
CA ARG A 101 -5.74 -8.96 9.40
C ARG A 101 -6.38 -7.58 9.30
N ASN A 102 -5.65 -6.58 8.81
CA ASN A 102 -6.18 -5.22 8.68
C ASN A 102 -7.06 -5.07 7.46
N LYS A 103 -6.76 -5.82 6.39
CA LYS A 103 -7.48 -5.75 5.10
C LYS A 103 -8.46 -6.89 4.90
N GLY A 104 -8.35 -7.97 5.69
CA GLY A 104 -9.11 -9.20 5.48
C GLY A 104 -8.74 -9.95 4.21
N THR A 105 -7.57 -9.65 3.61
CA THR A 105 -7.13 -10.19 2.32
C THR A 105 -5.86 -11.02 2.46
N TRP A 106 -5.75 -12.10 1.68
CA TRP A 106 -4.51 -12.86 1.57
C TRP A 106 -3.45 -12.08 0.76
N VAL A 107 -2.25 -11.99 1.31
CA VAL A 107 -1.10 -11.30 0.72
C VAL A 107 0.11 -12.23 0.75
N LEU A 108 1.12 -11.97 -0.10
CA LEU A 108 2.38 -12.70 -0.05
C LEU A 108 3.01 -12.60 1.34
N ASP A 109 3.50 -13.72 1.87
CA ASP A 109 4.29 -13.73 3.10
C ASP A 109 5.74 -13.31 2.82
N MET A 110 5.89 -12.06 2.40
CA MET A 110 7.16 -11.49 2.00
C MET A 110 7.24 -10.01 2.36
N THR A 111 8.38 -9.56 2.84
CA THR A 111 8.71 -8.14 3.03
C THR A 111 9.28 -7.52 1.74
N ASP A 112 9.22 -6.20 1.62
CA ASP A 112 9.87 -5.51 0.50
C ASP A 112 11.39 -5.77 0.48
N SER A 113 12.05 -5.91 1.63
CA SER A 113 13.48 -6.23 1.69
C SER A 113 13.79 -7.63 1.14
N GLN A 114 12.95 -8.63 1.44
CA GLN A 114 13.07 -9.98 0.88
C GLN A 114 12.86 -9.95 -0.65
N TYR A 115 11.89 -9.17 -1.13
CA TYR A 115 11.65 -8.98 -2.56
C TYR A 115 12.86 -8.37 -3.27
N GLN A 116 13.41 -7.28 -2.75
CA GLN A 116 14.58 -6.62 -3.34
C GLN A 116 15.81 -7.53 -3.31
N TYR A 117 15.99 -8.29 -2.22
CA TYR A 117 17.05 -9.28 -2.13
C TYR A 117 16.91 -10.35 -3.20
N LEU A 118 15.72 -10.92 -3.39
CA LEU A 118 15.46 -11.91 -4.44
C LEU A 118 15.77 -11.35 -5.83
N LYS A 119 15.30 -10.12 -6.15
CA LYS A 119 15.64 -9.45 -7.42
C LYS A 119 17.14 -9.34 -7.62
N LYS A 120 17.90 -8.94 -6.60
CA LYS A 120 19.36 -8.85 -6.66
C LYS A 120 20.02 -10.19 -6.96
N GLN A 121 19.52 -11.28 -6.38
CA GLN A 121 20.02 -12.64 -6.65
C GLN A 121 19.70 -13.07 -8.08
N VAL A 122 18.50 -12.80 -8.57
CA VAL A 122 18.10 -13.08 -9.96
C VAL A 122 18.96 -12.30 -10.95
N THR A 123 19.21 -11.01 -10.70
CA THR A 123 20.11 -10.20 -11.54
C THR A 123 21.54 -10.75 -11.55
N LYS A 124 22.07 -11.16 -10.39
CA LYS A 124 23.41 -11.77 -10.30
C LYS A 124 23.47 -13.07 -11.10
N GLU A 125 22.47 -13.93 -10.98
CA GLU A 125 22.40 -15.21 -11.68
C GLU A 125 22.23 -15.04 -13.19
N ALA A 126 21.42 -14.06 -13.63
CA ALA A 126 21.29 -13.73 -15.05
C ALA A 126 22.63 -13.22 -15.61
N SER A 127 23.31 -12.33 -14.89
CA SER A 127 24.61 -11.78 -15.29
C SER A 127 25.68 -12.87 -15.39
N ALA A 128 25.70 -13.82 -14.45
CA ALA A 128 26.60 -14.97 -14.51
C ALA A 128 26.38 -15.84 -15.77
N LYS A 129 25.19 -15.77 -16.39
CA LYS A 129 24.85 -16.44 -17.65
C LYS A 129 25.01 -15.54 -18.88
N GLY A 130 25.64 -14.37 -18.74
CA GLY A 130 25.82 -13.40 -19.82
C GLY A 130 24.51 -12.75 -20.28
N LYS A 131 23.46 -12.76 -19.45
CA LYS A 131 22.16 -12.16 -19.74
C LYS A 131 21.87 -10.99 -18.80
N GLU A 132 21.02 -10.07 -19.27
CA GLU A 132 20.51 -8.98 -18.45
C GLU A 132 19.09 -9.29 -17.97
N ALA A 133 18.86 -9.16 -16.66
CA ALA A 133 17.53 -9.32 -16.07
C ALA A 133 16.82 -7.96 -16.04
N LEU A 134 15.67 -7.86 -16.72
CA LEU A 134 14.86 -6.65 -16.78
C LEU A 134 13.54 -6.81 -16.03
N PHE A 135 13.33 -5.95 -15.03
CA PHE A 135 12.09 -5.87 -14.25
C PHE A 135 11.38 -4.56 -14.57
N ILE A 136 10.20 -4.63 -15.17
CA ILE A 136 9.45 -3.44 -15.60
C ILE A 136 8.25 -3.18 -14.67
N PRO A 137 7.87 -1.91 -14.46
CA PRO A 137 6.66 -1.59 -13.69
C PRO A 137 5.39 -1.97 -14.47
N GLU A 138 4.29 -2.22 -13.75
CA GLU A 138 3.02 -2.68 -14.36
C GLU A 138 2.47 -1.70 -15.40
N TRP A 139 2.65 -0.40 -15.17
CA TRP A 139 2.10 0.65 -16.02
C TRP A 139 2.85 0.83 -17.34
N LEU A 140 4.11 0.38 -17.45
CA LEU A 140 4.95 0.66 -18.61
C LEU A 140 4.61 -0.30 -19.77
N PRO A 141 4.17 0.21 -20.94
CA PRO A 141 3.90 -0.62 -22.10
C PRO A 141 5.19 -1.13 -22.74
N ARG A 142 5.11 -2.28 -23.41
CA ARG A 142 6.26 -2.93 -24.05
C ARG A 142 6.53 -2.45 -25.47
N GLN A 143 5.50 -1.96 -26.15
CA GLN A 143 5.56 -1.58 -27.55
C GLN A 143 6.29 -0.25 -27.76
N ALA A 144 6.20 0.68 -26.81
CA ALA A 144 6.82 2.00 -26.89
C ALA A 144 7.19 2.55 -25.48
N PRO A 145 8.09 1.87 -24.73
CA PRO A 145 8.36 2.21 -23.33
C PRO A 145 8.92 3.63 -23.16
N VAL A 146 9.80 4.08 -24.07
CA VAL A 146 10.39 5.42 -24.03
C VAL A 146 9.32 6.48 -24.24
N ALA A 147 8.57 6.39 -25.34
CA ALA A 147 7.51 7.35 -25.65
C ALA A 147 6.42 7.41 -24.56
N ALA A 148 6.07 6.25 -23.97
CA ALA A 148 5.11 6.20 -22.87
C ALA A 148 5.64 6.89 -21.61
N ASN A 149 6.92 6.69 -21.27
CA ASN A 149 7.55 7.38 -20.16
C ASN A 149 7.62 8.89 -20.40
N ASP A 150 8.04 9.33 -21.59
CA ASP A 150 8.14 10.75 -21.94
C ASP A 150 6.77 11.44 -21.89
N THR A 151 5.74 10.75 -22.39
CA THR A 151 4.35 11.23 -22.33
C THR A 151 3.89 11.34 -20.88
N LEU A 152 4.17 10.34 -20.04
CA LEU A 152 3.80 10.36 -18.62
C LEU A 152 4.49 11.52 -17.88
N VAL A 153 5.79 11.73 -18.13
CA VAL A 153 6.57 12.82 -17.54
C VAL A 153 6.03 14.18 -17.98
N SER A 154 5.71 14.36 -19.26
CA SER A 154 5.11 15.59 -19.79
C SER A 154 3.75 15.86 -19.14
N MET A 155 2.88 14.85 -19.06
CA MET A 155 1.57 14.99 -18.40
C MET A 155 1.70 15.31 -16.91
N ALA A 156 2.66 14.69 -16.21
CA ALA A 156 2.96 15.00 -14.81
C ALA A 156 3.42 16.45 -14.63
N GLY A 157 4.24 16.98 -15.55
CA GLY A 157 4.63 18.39 -15.60
C GLY A 157 3.42 19.31 -15.74
N CYS A 158 2.55 19.05 -16.72
CA CYS A 158 1.33 19.84 -16.93
C CYS A 158 0.41 19.85 -15.69
N LEU A 159 0.26 18.71 -15.01
CA LEU A 159 -0.52 18.64 -13.78
C LEU A 159 0.12 19.46 -12.65
N HIS A 160 1.44 19.41 -12.52
CA HIS A 160 2.18 20.19 -11.54
C HIS A 160 2.00 21.70 -11.76
N ASP A 161 2.20 22.15 -13.00
CA ASP A 161 2.05 23.55 -13.38
C ASP A 161 0.63 24.04 -13.11
N ARG A 162 -0.38 23.24 -13.48
CA ARG A 162 -1.78 23.58 -13.21
C ARG A 162 -2.07 23.69 -11.71
N ALA A 163 -1.54 22.80 -10.89
CA ALA A 163 -1.68 22.89 -9.44
C ALA A 163 -0.99 24.14 -8.89
N GLN A 164 0.16 24.54 -9.44
CA GLN A 164 0.83 25.79 -9.05
C GLN A 164 0.01 27.03 -9.44
N GLU A 165 -0.60 27.05 -10.61
CA GLU A 165 -1.49 28.12 -11.07
C GLU A 165 -2.66 28.30 -10.10
N TYR A 166 -3.38 27.22 -9.76
CA TYR A 166 -4.51 27.30 -8.82
C TYR A 166 -4.08 27.74 -7.42
N ALA A 167 -2.92 27.29 -6.93
CA ALA A 167 -2.38 27.79 -5.67
C ALA A 167 -2.10 29.29 -5.74
N SER A 168 -1.61 29.80 -6.88
CA SER A 168 -1.32 31.22 -7.08
C SER A 168 -2.60 32.05 -7.18
N GLU A 169 -3.62 31.54 -7.88
CA GLU A 169 -4.94 32.16 -7.95
C GLU A 169 -5.59 32.24 -6.57
N PHE A 170 -5.57 31.16 -5.79
CA PHE A 170 -6.05 31.17 -4.42
C PHE A 170 -5.32 32.21 -3.56
N MET A 171 -3.98 32.28 -3.67
CA MET A 171 -3.17 33.26 -2.96
C MET A 171 -3.48 34.70 -3.37
N SER A 172 -3.87 34.95 -4.62
CA SER A 172 -4.31 36.29 -5.05
C SER A 172 -5.62 36.71 -4.38
N LEU A 173 -6.51 35.75 -4.12
CA LEU A 173 -7.78 35.95 -3.43
C LEU A 173 -7.60 36.03 -1.90
N PHE A 174 -6.63 35.30 -1.35
CA PHE A 174 -6.35 35.19 0.08
C PHE A 174 -4.84 35.38 0.38
N PRO A 175 -4.31 36.62 0.33
CA PRO A 175 -2.86 36.89 0.37
C PRO A 175 -2.15 36.49 1.66
N SER A 176 -2.88 36.33 2.77
CA SER A 176 -2.32 35.90 4.05
C SER A 176 -2.11 34.38 4.14
N ALA A 177 -2.58 33.60 3.16
CA ALA A 177 -2.41 32.16 3.16
C ALA A 177 -0.96 31.74 2.84
N SER A 178 -0.64 30.48 3.05
CA SER A 178 0.69 29.93 2.73
C SER A 178 0.63 29.12 1.44
N ARG A 179 1.32 29.57 0.39
CA ARG A 179 1.35 28.88 -0.92
C ARG A 179 1.68 27.39 -0.80
N LYS A 180 2.66 27.04 0.04
CA LYS A 180 3.06 25.63 0.29
C LYS A 180 1.90 24.79 0.86
N HIS A 181 1.17 25.33 1.82
CA HIS A 181 0.06 24.61 2.46
C HIS A 181 -1.15 24.54 1.53
N VAL A 182 -1.47 25.62 0.81
CA VAL A 182 -2.54 25.64 -0.20
C VAL A 182 -2.26 24.61 -1.29
N PHE A 183 -1.05 24.58 -1.85
CA PHE A 183 -0.67 23.60 -2.86
C PHE A 183 -0.81 22.16 -2.35
N THR A 184 -0.27 21.86 -1.17
CA THR A 184 -0.38 20.54 -0.54
C THR A 184 -1.85 20.14 -0.34
N GLU A 185 -2.68 21.07 0.14
CA GLU A 185 -4.08 20.81 0.40
C GLU A 185 -4.84 20.53 -0.91
N LEU A 186 -4.67 21.37 -1.94
CA LEU A 186 -5.25 21.19 -3.27
C LEU A 186 -4.91 19.81 -3.86
N VAL A 187 -3.63 19.42 -3.84
CA VAL A 187 -3.19 18.11 -4.34
C VAL A 187 -3.85 16.99 -3.54
N SER A 188 -3.94 17.12 -2.22
CA SER A 188 -4.53 16.09 -1.36
C SER A 188 -6.04 15.94 -1.50
N LEU A 189 -6.74 17.02 -1.87
CA LEU A 189 -8.17 17.01 -2.16
C LEU A 189 -8.46 16.45 -3.56
N ALA A 190 -7.61 16.79 -4.55
CA ALA A 190 -7.77 16.34 -5.93
C ALA A 190 -7.40 14.86 -6.13
N PHE A 191 -6.40 14.36 -5.41
CA PHE A 191 -5.85 13.01 -5.58
C PHE A 191 -5.92 12.23 -4.26
N LYS A 192 -6.87 11.29 -4.16
CA LYS A 192 -7.03 10.41 -2.99
C LYS A 192 -5.72 9.71 -2.58
N GLN A 193 -4.86 9.40 -3.54
CA GLN A 193 -3.59 8.72 -3.31
C GLN A 193 -2.51 9.62 -2.69
N ALA A 194 -2.69 10.94 -2.69
CA ALA A 194 -1.71 11.90 -2.16
C ALA A 194 -1.77 12.06 -0.63
N SER A 195 -2.78 11.47 0.04
CA SER A 195 -2.98 11.55 1.49
C SER A 195 -3.50 10.22 2.03
N ALA A 196 -3.09 9.86 3.24
CA ALA A 196 -3.64 8.70 3.95
C ALA A 196 -5.05 8.96 4.51
N GLU A 197 -5.36 10.22 4.84
CA GLU A 197 -6.68 10.66 5.27
C GLU A 197 -7.66 10.68 4.09
N PRO A 198 -8.86 10.07 4.20
CA PRO A 198 -9.88 10.14 3.15
C PRO A 198 -10.28 11.58 2.83
N VAL A 199 -10.54 11.86 1.55
CA VAL A 199 -10.88 13.21 1.05
C VAL A 199 -12.14 13.73 1.75
N GLU A 200 -13.13 12.87 1.97
CA GLU A 200 -14.40 13.22 2.61
C GLU A 200 -14.20 13.71 4.04
N ILE A 201 -13.37 13.00 4.82
CA ILE A 201 -13.03 13.36 6.20
C ILE A 201 -12.25 14.68 6.25
N LYS A 202 -11.32 14.86 5.32
CA LYS A 202 -10.53 16.08 5.21
C LYS A 202 -11.41 17.29 4.85
N CYS A 203 -12.29 17.15 3.87
CA CYS A 203 -13.26 18.18 3.50
C CYS A 203 -14.14 18.55 4.69
N GLN A 204 -14.68 17.56 5.41
CA GLN A 204 -15.51 17.77 6.59
C GLN A 204 -14.78 18.55 7.67
N ARG A 205 -13.57 18.11 8.06
CA ARG A 205 -12.73 18.80 9.05
C ARG A 205 -12.43 20.24 8.65
N ASN A 206 -12.12 20.47 7.37
CA ASN A 206 -11.81 21.80 6.86
C ASN A 206 -13.05 22.71 6.89
N ALA A 207 -14.22 22.19 6.51
CA ALA A 207 -15.48 22.91 6.56
C ALA A 207 -15.86 23.30 8.00
N GLU A 208 -15.82 22.35 8.94
CA GLU A 208 -16.09 22.60 10.36
C GLU A 208 -15.15 23.67 10.93
N THR A 209 -13.87 23.61 10.58
CA THR A 209 -12.88 24.61 11.01
C THR A 209 -13.17 25.98 10.41
N ALA A 210 -13.53 26.04 9.13
CA ALA A 210 -13.86 27.27 8.43
C ALA A 210 -15.12 27.93 9.01
N GLU A 211 -16.18 27.17 9.24
CA GLU A 211 -17.43 27.65 9.85
C GLU A 211 -17.21 28.18 11.28
N LEU A 212 -16.46 27.44 12.10
CA LEU A 212 -16.10 27.87 13.44
C LEU A 212 -15.30 29.18 13.43
N LEU A 213 -14.35 29.31 12.50
CA LEU A 213 -13.54 30.52 12.36
C LEU A 213 -14.40 31.69 11.86
N GLN A 214 -15.26 31.46 10.87
CA GLN A 214 -16.19 32.45 10.33
C GLN A 214 -17.10 32.98 11.44
N GLY A 215 -17.69 32.10 12.26
CA GLY A 215 -18.53 32.48 13.39
C GLY A 215 -17.79 33.32 14.44
N ARG A 216 -16.50 33.04 14.69
CA ARG A 216 -15.67 33.81 15.63
C ARG A 216 -15.27 35.18 15.09
N LEU A 217 -14.98 35.28 13.80
CA LEU A 217 -14.60 36.54 13.15
C LEU A 217 -15.81 37.43 12.88
N GLY A 218 -16.99 36.85 12.63
CA GLY A 218 -18.21 37.56 12.32
C GLY A 218 -18.00 38.57 11.20
N HIS A 219 -18.30 39.85 11.46
CA HIS A 219 -18.15 40.95 10.49
C HIS A 219 -16.69 41.25 10.10
N LEU A 220 -15.70 40.75 10.84
CA LEU A 220 -14.28 40.91 10.48
C LEU A 220 -13.88 40.04 9.29
N ALA A 221 -14.66 39.00 8.96
CA ALA A 221 -14.48 38.22 7.76
C ALA A 221 -14.89 39.05 6.53
N ARG A 222 -13.92 39.41 5.69
CA ARG A 222 -14.09 40.38 4.59
C ARG A 222 -14.74 39.82 3.32
N ARG A 223 -14.87 38.51 3.20
CA ARG A 223 -15.48 37.85 2.03
C ARG A 223 -16.52 36.82 2.48
N PRO A 224 -17.69 36.76 1.82
CA PRO A 224 -18.66 35.70 2.05
C PRO A 224 -18.09 34.35 1.62
N ALA A 225 -18.59 33.26 2.21
CA ALA A 225 -18.25 31.92 1.78
C ALA A 225 -18.72 31.71 0.33
N ALA A 226 -18.03 30.84 -0.42
CA ALA A 226 -18.36 30.59 -1.82
C ALA A 226 -19.79 30.06 -2.04
N ASN A 227 -20.39 29.46 -1.00
CA ASN A 227 -21.75 28.91 -1.02
C ASN A 227 -22.79 29.85 -0.39
N ASP A 228 -22.39 31.02 0.11
CA ASP A 228 -23.36 31.99 0.61
C ASP A 228 -24.20 32.49 -0.57
N ALA A 229 -25.53 32.53 -0.39
CA ALA A 229 -26.41 33.13 -1.38
C ALA A 229 -25.94 34.57 -1.66
N PRO A 230 -25.86 35.00 -2.93
CA PRO A 230 -25.52 36.38 -3.23
C PRO A 230 -26.51 37.25 -2.47
N THR A 231 -25.99 38.22 -1.71
CA THR A 231 -26.81 39.25 -1.08
C THR A 231 -27.42 40.07 -2.22
N VAL A 232 -28.62 39.68 -2.65
CA VAL A 232 -29.43 40.47 -3.57
C VAL A 232 -29.72 41.76 -2.82
N LYS A 233 -28.97 42.82 -3.13
CA LYS A 233 -29.39 44.16 -2.76
C LYS A 233 -30.70 44.37 -3.49
N THR A 234 -31.80 44.50 -2.76
CA THR A 234 -33.08 44.94 -3.31
C THR A 234 -32.82 46.26 -4.01
N ASP A 235 -32.88 46.22 -5.34
CA ASP A 235 -32.76 47.40 -6.16
C ASP A 235 -34.08 48.16 -6.00
N VAL A 236 -34.03 49.23 -5.20
CA VAL A 236 -35.18 50.07 -4.86
C VAL A 236 -35.81 50.67 -6.13
N GLU A 237 -35.06 50.75 -7.23
CA GLU A 237 -35.61 51.15 -8.53
C GLU A 237 -36.44 50.04 -9.19
N LEU A 238 -36.05 48.77 -9.05
CA LEU A 238 -36.79 47.63 -9.60
C LEU A 238 -38.12 47.43 -8.86
N ASP A 239 -38.14 47.64 -7.53
CA ASP A 239 -39.37 47.57 -6.73
C ASP A 239 -40.34 48.72 -7.05
N ARG A 240 -39.86 49.84 -7.59
CA ARG A 240 -40.71 50.96 -8.04
C ARG A 240 -41.33 50.74 -9.43
N LEU A 241 -40.76 49.84 -10.23
CA LEU A 241 -41.26 49.52 -11.58
C LEU A 241 -42.30 48.38 -11.58
N CYS A 242 -42.49 47.71 -10.45
CA CYS A 242 -43.44 46.60 -10.28
C CYS A 242 -44.78 47.00 -9.65
N LEU A 243 -45.19 48.28 -9.74
CA LEU A 243 -46.54 48.77 -9.40
C LEU A 243 -47.39 48.96 -10.64
#